data_AF-A0AA43FM51-F1
#
_entry.id   AF-A0AA43FM51-F1
#
_cell.length_a   1.000
_cell.length_b   1.000
_cell.length_c   1.000
_cell.angle_alpha   90.00
_cell.angle_beta   90.00
_cell.angle_gamma   90.00
#
_symmetry.space_group_name_H-M   'P 1'
#
loop_
_entity.id
_entity.type
_entity.pdbx_description
1 polymer ?
#
loop_
_entity_poly.entity_id
_entity_poly.type
_entity_poly.pdbx_seq_one_letter_code
_entity_poly.pdbx_strand_id
1 'polypeptide(L)'
;MRNRNRLIATIVAMIAFSGLMVAGCGTGNPSAKVRYAPGPDISAIQNLPSDGPKARIAVTKFINKAAKANAELGSGMADMLATALFNSQRFIVLDRQDLAAVINEQDFAESGRVSEETAAAIGQLEGADLLVMGSVTEFEPDHIGVGGIAMGVVSFGASVAVAMANRDAPVGAVTYLESHIAMDIKIVDAATGRVVHANAVEGRYKKWGGGIIGGVGGGASRTGVGLGGFESTGAEEAVRLCIEKAVAEIVNHTPTEYYRVKETQSTVLANQLLPFYPVTFRNAAPQGPPTREAFVVEDEPSYQALLARLKVNPVDAPVFDWKLTRLLVVFAGEKPTKGHRVNVFKVVEKEEVVEAEVAQIEPPKQGKDDPQADPAEQPQIEPGKDWPYHVVRMAPSEKAVKFIWE
;
A
#
# COMPACT_ATOMS: atom_id res chain seq x y z
N MET A 1 13.42 -33.06 -76.69
CA MET A 1 14.22 -32.37 -75.65
C MET A 1 13.48 -31.27 -74.88
N ARG A 2 12.31 -30.77 -75.33
CA ARG A 2 11.59 -29.63 -74.71
C ARG A 2 10.72 -29.97 -73.49
N ASN A 3 10.32 -31.23 -73.30
CA ASN A 3 9.49 -31.67 -72.16
C ASN A 3 10.28 -32.16 -70.94
N ARG A 4 11.56 -32.52 -71.11
CA ARG A 4 12.43 -32.98 -70.01
C ARG A 4 12.93 -31.81 -69.14
N ASN A 5 13.09 -30.63 -69.76
CA ASN A 5 13.51 -29.41 -69.06
C ASN A 5 12.36 -28.76 -68.25
N ARG A 6 11.09 -29.05 -68.61
CA ARG A 6 9.93 -28.60 -67.82
C ARG A 6 9.77 -29.41 -66.54
N LEU A 7 9.95 -30.72 -66.60
CA LEU A 7 9.84 -31.59 -65.41
C LEU A 7 10.94 -31.31 -64.37
N ILE A 8 12.17 -31.03 -64.82
CA ILE A 8 13.29 -30.67 -63.93
C ILE A 8 13.08 -29.27 -63.31
N ALA A 9 12.49 -28.33 -64.04
CA ALA A 9 12.14 -27.02 -63.50
C ALA A 9 11.04 -27.09 -62.42
N THR A 10 10.06 -27.99 -62.56
CA THR A 10 9.01 -28.16 -61.53
C THR A 10 9.52 -28.87 -60.27
N ILE A 11 10.47 -29.81 -60.40
CA ILE A 11 11.04 -30.54 -59.25
C ILE A 11 12.02 -29.66 -58.46
N VAL A 12 12.80 -28.81 -59.15
CA VAL A 12 13.67 -27.82 -58.48
C VAL A 12 12.84 -26.72 -57.78
N ALA A 13 11.67 -26.36 -58.34
CA ALA A 13 10.74 -25.43 -57.69
C ALA A 13 10.03 -26.02 -56.46
N MET A 14 9.75 -27.34 -56.42
CA MET A 14 9.21 -27.99 -55.22
C MET A 14 10.25 -28.16 -54.10
N ILE A 15 11.51 -28.43 -54.43
CA ILE A 15 12.57 -28.59 -53.42
C ILE A 15 13.04 -27.22 -52.87
N ALA A 16 12.95 -26.14 -53.66
CA ALA A 16 13.19 -24.78 -53.18
C ALA A 16 12.05 -24.22 -52.31
N PHE A 17 10.86 -24.82 -52.36
CA PHE A 17 9.71 -24.42 -51.53
C PHE A 17 9.66 -25.12 -50.17
N SER A 18 10.43 -26.20 -49.98
CA SER A 18 10.43 -26.99 -48.74
C SER A 18 11.46 -26.53 -47.70
N GLY A 19 12.20 -25.44 -47.95
CA GLY A 19 13.39 -25.07 -47.17
C GLY A 19 13.26 -23.86 -46.24
N LEU A 20 12.11 -23.19 -46.15
CA LEU A 20 12.01 -21.96 -45.34
C LEU A 20 10.63 -21.77 -44.72
N MET A 21 10.25 -22.69 -43.83
CA MET A 21 9.17 -22.46 -42.86
C MET A 21 9.65 -22.91 -41.49
N VAL A 22 10.73 -22.30 -41.00
CA VAL A 22 10.86 -22.12 -39.55
C VAL A 22 9.86 -21.03 -39.22
N ALA A 23 8.62 -21.44 -38.92
CA ALA A 23 7.70 -20.61 -38.17
C ALA A 23 8.32 -20.42 -36.78
N GLY A 24 9.19 -19.42 -36.66
CA GLY A 24 9.52 -18.88 -35.37
C GLY A 24 8.22 -18.33 -34.79
N CYS A 25 7.70 -18.98 -33.76
CA CYS A 25 6.80 -18.32 -32.83
C CYS A 25 7.55 -17.07 -32.33
N GLY A 26 7.24 -15.91 -32.93
CA GLY A 26 7.79 -14.64 -32.50
C GLY A 26 7.27 -14.36 -31.10
N THR A 27 8.12 -14.57 -30.11
CA THR A 27 7.95 -14.04 -28.75
C THR A 27 7.72 -12.54 -28.89
N GLY A 28 6.56 -12.05 -28.44
CA GLY A 28 6.29 -10.61 -28.42
C GLY A 28 7.35 -9.87 -27.60
N ASN A 29 7.81 -8.71 -28.08
CA ASN A 29 8.73 -7.88 -27.30
C ASN A 29 7.90 -6.99 -26.35
N PRO A 30 8.04 -7.12 -25.02
CA PRO A 30 7.48 -6.16 -24.08
C PRO A 30 8.10 -4.78 -24.33
N SER A 31 7.28 -3.73 -24.27
CA SER A 31 7.73 -2.34 -24.40
C SER A 31 6.95 -1.47 -23.45
N ALA A 32 7.62 -0.56 -22.78
CA ALA A 32 6.93 0.40 -21.93
C ALA A 32 7.48 1.80 -22.14
N LYS A 33 6.68 2.81 -21.82
CA LYS A 33 7.07 4.21 -21.98
C LYS A 33 6.73 4.95 -20.69
N VAL A 34 7.68 5.76 -20.23
CA VAL A 34 7.40 6.81 -19.24
C VAL A 34 7.22 8.09 -20.04
N ARG A 35 6.22 8.91 -19.70
CA ARG A 35 5.97 10.15 -20.46
C ARG A 35 7.12 11.17 -20.36
N TYR A 36 7.97 11.04 -19.35
CA TYR A 36 9.21 11.81 -19.18
C TYR A 36 10.39 10.89 -18.84
N ALA A 37 11.52 11.09 -19.52
CA ALA A 37 12.85 10.44 -19.43
C ALA A 37 12.93 8.92 -19.11
N PRO A 38 13.63 8.10 -19.93
CA PRO A 38 13.86 6.70 -19.59
C PRO A 38 14.83 6.58 -18.41
N GLY A 39 14.32 6.21 -17.23
CA GLY A 39 15.13 5.79 -16.08
C GLY A 39 15.72 4.38 -16.25
N PRO A 40 16.73 4.00 -15.46
CA PRO A 40 17.33 2.67 -15.45
C PRO A 40 16.32 1.53 -15.19
N ASP A 41 16.59 0.37 -15.77
CA ASP A 41 15.83 -0.87 -15.60
C ASP A 41 15.98 -1.44 -14.17
N ILE A 42 15.00 -2.23 -13.69
CA ILE A 42 15.03 -2.83 -12.34
C ILE A 42 16.26 -3.71 -12.14
N SER A 43 16.70 -4.41 -13.19
CA SER A 43 17.93 -5.20 -13.14
C SER A 43 19.16 -4.34 -12.79
N ALA A 44 19.20 -3.07 -13.20
CA ALA A 44 20.26 -2.14 -12.82
C ALA A 44 20.09 -1.62 -11.38
N ILE A 45 18.86 -1.51 -10.89
CA ILE A 45 18.55 -1.06 -9.52
C ILE A 45 18.89 -2.14 -8.48
N GLN A 46 18.58 -3.40 -8.79
CA GLN A 46 18.89 -4.55 -7.93
C GLN A 46 20.40 -4.82 -7.79
N ASN A 47 21.20 -4.39 -8.77
CA ASN A 47 22.66 -4.55 -8.76
C ASN A 47 23.40 -3.39 -8.06
N LEU A 48 22.70 -2.38 -7.54
CA LEU A 48 23.31 -1.33 -6.72
C LEU A 48 23.64 -1.89 -5.33
N PRO A 49 24.79 -1.55 -4.72
CA PRO A 49 25.14 -2.03 -3.39
C PRO A 49 24.05 -1.67 -2.37
N SER A 50 23.41 -2.70 -1.81
CA SER A 50 22.25 -2.63 -0.91
C SER A 50 22.57 -2.18 0.53
N ASP A 51 23.80 -1.80 0.83
CA ASP A 51 24.25 -1.53 2.22
C ASP A 51 24.13 -0.04 2.62
N GLY A 52 23.36 0.73 1.84
CA GLY A 52 23.12 2.15 2.05
C GLY A 52 21.88 2.43 2.91
N PRO A 53 21.76 3.65 3.46
CA PRO A 53 20.56 4.05 4.20
C PRO A 53 19.31 3.97 3.30
N LYS A 54 18.20 3.50 3.88
CA LYS A 54 16.89 3.29 3.25
C LYS A 54 15.94 4.44 3.59
N ALA A 55 14.89 4.60 2.78
CA ALA A 55 13.78 5.52 3.03
C ALA A 55 12.51 4.77 3.46
N ARG A 56 11.72 5.32 4.39
CA ARG A 56 10.43 4.71 4.79
C ARG A 56 9.31 5.16 3.87
N ILE A 57 8.68 4.20 3.22
CA ILE A 57 7.66 4.45 2.20
C ILE A 57 6.43 3.61 2.48
N ALA A 58 5.24 4.16 2.23
CA ALA A 58 4.00 3.41 2.27
C ALA A 58 3.28 3.49 0.93
N VAL A 59 2.74 2.36 0.45
CA VAL A 59 1.92 2.31 -0.75
C VAL A 59 0.45 2.32 -0.32
N THR A 60 -0.32 3.29 -0.81
CA THR A 60 -1.76 3.33 -0.59
C THR A 60 -2.49 2.50 -1.64
N LYS A 61 -3.73 2.10 -1.36
CA LYS A 61 -4.59 1.45 -2.37
C LYS A 61 -4.69 2.30 -3.62
N PHE A 62 -4.51 1.69 -4.79
CA PHE A 62 -4.65 2.41 -6.04
C PHE A 62 -6.12 2.51 -6.43
N ILE A 63 -6.49 3.68 -6.95
CA ILE A 63 -7.84 3.92 -7.43
C ILE A 63 -7.94 3.36 -8.86
N ASN A 64 -8.83 2.42 -9.09
CA ASN A 64 -9.14 1.99 -10.45
C ASN A 64 -10.09 3.00 -11.12
N LYS A 65 -9.63 3.63 -12.21
CA LYS A 65 -10.41 4.51 -13.08
C LYS A 65 -10.62 3.92 -14.48
N ALA A 66 -10.04 2.75 -14.77
CA ALA A 66 -10.13 2.10 -16.06
C ALA A 66 -11.47 1.35 -16.21
N ALA A 67 -12.19 1.64 -17.29
CA ALA A 67 -13.54 1.09 -17.50
C ALA A 67 -13.60 -0.43 -17.68
N LYS A 68 -12.52 -1.05 -18.16
CA LYS A 68 -12.43 -2.50 -18.44
C LYS A 68 -11.77 -3.30 -17.32
N ALA A 69 -11.36 -2.65 -16.23
CA ALA A 69 -10.71 -3.30 -15.10
C ALA A 69 -11.71 -3.62 -13.99
N ASN A 70 -11.52 -4.75 -13.30
CA ASN A 70 -12.28 -5.08 -12.10
C ASN A 70 -11.89 -4.17 -10.92
N ALA A 71 -12.68 -4.18 -9.85
CA ALA A 71 -12.45 -3.31 -8.71
C ALA A 71 -11.12 -3.62 -8.01
N GLU A 72 -10.68 -4.87 -8.08
CA GLU A 72 -9.53 -5.43 -7.37
C GLU A 72 -8.18 -5.17 -8.09
N LEU A 73 -8.20 -4.75 -9.36
CA LEU A 73 -6.96 -4.48 -10.11
C LEU A 73 -6.08 -3.45 -9.39
N GLY A 74 -6.69 -2.39 -8.84
CA GLY A 74 -5.98 -1.35 -8.12
C GLY A 74 -5.25 -1.86 -6.88
N SER A 75 -5.91 -2.65 -6.03
CA SER A 75 -5.28 -3.25 -4.85
C SER A 75 -4.17 -4.23 -5.24
N GLY A 76 -4.43 -5.13 -6.21
CA GLY A 76 -3.41 -6.08 -6.65
C GLY A 76 -2.16 -5.40 -7.22
N MET A 77 -2.32 -4.31 -7.96
CA MET A 77 -1.19 -3.52 -8.45
C MET A 77 -0.44 -2.79 -7.34
N ALA A 78 -1.13 -2.28 -6.33
CA ALA A 78 -0.50 -1.67 -5.16
C ALA A 78 0.32 -2.70 -4.36
N ASP A 79 -0.15 -3.94 -4.23
CA ASP A 79 0.57 -5.04 -3.56
C ASP A 79 1.81 -5.46 -4.35
N MET A 80 1.67 -5.58 -5.68
CA MET A 80 2.80 -5.84 -6.57
C MET A 80 3.86 -4.73 -6.48
N LEU A 81 3.44 -3.47 -6.40
CA LEU A 81 4.35 -2.34 -6.24
C LEU A 81 5.06 -2.36 -4.88
N ALA A 82 4.32 -2.59 -3.79
CA ALA A 82 4.89 -2.69 -2.46
C ALA A 82 5.96 -3.79 -2.39
N THR A 83 5.65 -4.97 -2.96
CA THR A 83 6.58 -6.09 -3.09
C THR A 83 7.82 -5.72 -3.90
N ALA A 84 7.63 -5.06 -5.05
CA ALA A 84 8.73 -4.67 -5.92
C ALA A 84 9.62 -3.58 -5.29
N LEU A 85 9.04 -2.63 -4.54
CA LEU A 85 9.78 -1.64 -3.75
C LEU A 85 10.58 -2.29 -2.62
N PHE A 86 10.01 -3.29 -1.93
CA PHE A 86 10.73 -4.06 -0.91
C PHE A 86 11.94 -4.79 -1.53
N ASN A 87 11.72 -5.46 -2.66
CA ASN A 87 12.76 -6.19 -3.39
C ASN A 87 13.84 -5.29 -4.00
N SER A 88 13.59 -3.98 -4.12
CA SER A 88 14.63 -3.02 -4.53
C SER A 88 15.72 -2.83 -3.48
N GLN A 89 15.45 -3.22 -2.22
CA GLN A 89 16.32 -3.02 -1.05
C GLN A 89 16.66 -1.55 -0.76
N ARG A 90 15.97 -0.60 -1.39
CA ARG A 90 16.15 0.84 -1.18
C ARG A 90 15.21 1.42 -0.12
N PHE A 91 14.14 0.70 0.20
CA PHE A 91 13.07 1.20 1.05
C PHE A 91 12.76 0.27 2.22
N ILE A 92 12.32 0.87 3.33
CA ILE A 92 11.53 0.19 4.35
C ILE A 92 10.07 0.41 3.95
N VAL A 93 9.43 -0.66 3.49
CA VAL A 93 8.05 -0.59 3.00
C VAL A 93 7.09 -0.83 4.16
N LEU A 94 6.23 0.15 4.42
CA LEU A 94 5.22 0.12 5.46
C LEU A 94 3.87 -0.23 4.85
N ASP A 95 3.25 -1.28 5.38
CA ASP A 95 1.94 -1.72 4.94
C ASP A 95 0.85 -0.78 5.48
N ARG A 96 0.02 -0.27 4.58
CA ARG A 96 -1.17 0.54 4.90
C ARG A 96 -2.46 -0.11 4.44
N GLN A 97 -2.39 -1.17 3.65
CA GLN A 97 -3.56 -1.86 3.15
C GLN A 97 -4.15 -2.79 4.21
N ASP A 98 -3.27 -3.47 4.95
CA ASP A 98 -3.62 -4.44 6.00
C ASP A 98 -3.34 -3.93 7.42
N LEU A 99 -3.17 -2.61 7.56
CA LEU A 99 -2.85 -1.97 8.84
C LEU A 99 -3.88 -2.29 9.94
N ALA A 100 -5.15 -2.50 9.58
CA ALA A 100 -6.19 -2.88 10.53
C ALA A 100 -5.90 -4.21 11.23
N ALA A 101 -5.29 -5.18 10.54
CA ALA A 101 -4.91 -6.45 11.15
C ALA A 101 -3.82 -6.26 12.21
N VAL A 102 -2.85 -5.38 11.94
CA VAL A 102 -1.77 -5.04 12.88
C VAL A 102 -2.31 -4.27 14.10
N ILE A 103 -3.23 -3.33 13.88
CA ILE A 103 -3.91 -2.61 14.97
C ILE A 103 -4.70 -3.59 15.85
N ASN A 104 -5.48 -4.48 15.23
CA ASN A 104 -6.24 -5.49 15.96
C ASN A 104 -5.34 -6.42 16.79
N GLU A 105 -4.12 -6.71 16.35
CA GLU A 105 -3.15 -7.49 17.13
C GLU A 105 -2.64 -6.71 18.35
N GLN A 106 -2.39 -5.40 18.20
CA GLN A 106 -2.04 -4.53 19.34
C GLN A 106 -3.21 -4.43 20.34
N ASP A 107 -4.44 -4.29 19.86
CA ASP A 107 -5.65 -4.28 20.70
C ASP A 107 -5.87 -5.64 21.39
N PHE A 108 -5.57 -6.73 20.70
CA PHE A 108 -5.64 -8.08 21.26
C PHE A 108 -4.61 -8.28 22.37
N ALA A 109 -3.39 -7.77 22.19
CA ALA A 109 -2.37 -7.73 23.25
C ALA A 109 -2.84 -6.88 24.45
N GLU A 110 -3.49 -5.74 24.21
CA GLU A 110 -4.05 -4.89 25.27
C GLU A 110 -5.17 -5.58 26.08
N SER A 111 -5.94 -6.46 25.44
CA SER A 111 -7.06 -7.16 26.07
C SER A 111 -6.65 -8.09 27.24
N GLY A 112 -5.35 -8.32 27.44
CA GLY A 112 -4.81 -9.21 28.48
C GLY A 112 -4.94 -10.69 28.17
N ARG A 113 -5.20 -11.04 26.90
CA ARG A 113 -5.35 -12.42 26.42
C ARG A 113 -4.04 -13.06 25.95
N VAL A 114 -2.98 -12.27 25.81
CA VAL A 114 -1.63 -12.68 25.38
C VAL A 114 -0.66 -12.49 26.54
N SER A 115 0.34 -13.36 26.65
CA SER A 115 1.42 -13.21 27.63
C SER A 115 2.24 -11.95 27.36
N GLU A 116 2.71 -11.29 28.43
CA GLU A 116 3.48 -10.04 28.31
C GLU A 116 4.73 -10.18 27.45
N GLU A 117 5.40 -11.35 27.48
CA GLU A 117 6.61 -11.61 26.69
C GLU A 117 6.37 -11.53 25.16
N THR A 118 5.15 -11.82 24.71
CA THR A 118 4.79 -11.89 23.28
C THR A 118 3.77 -10.84 22.88
N ALA A 119 3.37 -9.97 23.80
CA ALA A 119 2.37 -8.94 23.57
C ALA A 119 2.89 -7.89 22.59
N ALA A 120 2.17 -7.66 21.48
CA ALA A 120 2.49 -6.59 20.55
C ALA A 120 2.35 -5.22 21.24
N ALA A 121 3.40 -4.41 21.20
CA ALA A 121 3.40 -3.10 21.85
C ALA A 121 2.59 -2.06 21.05
N ILE A 122 1.70 -1.34 21.74
CA ILE A 122 0.96 -0.21 21.16
C ILE A 122 1.92 0.93 20.80
N GLY A 123 1.63 1.63 19.71
CA GLY A 123 2.35 2.85 19.32
C GLY A 123 3.69 2.59 18.64
N GLN A 124 4.02 1.32 18.34
CA GLN A 124 5.22 0.94 17.58
C GLN A 124 5.00 0.96 16.05
N LEU A 125 3.83 1.41 15.58
CA LEU A 125 3.59 1.56 14.15
C LEU A 125 4.52 2.65 13.60
N GLU A 126 5.38 2.28 12.66
CA GLU A 126 6.25 3.25 12.01
C GLU A 126 5.45 4.24 11.14
N GLY A 127 5.83 5.51 11.19
CA GLY A 127 5.37 6.54 10.25
C GLY A 127 6.12 6.43 8.92
N ALA A 128 5.41 6.56 7.80
CA ALA A 128 6.07 6.69 6.51
C ALA A 128 6.58 8.13 6.34
N ASP A 129 7.76 8.31 5.76
CA ASP A 129 8.22 9.65 5.35
C ASP A 129 7.60 10.01 3.98
N LEU A 130 7.39 8.99 3.14
CA LEU A 130 6.80 9.13 1.80
C LEU A 130 5.57 8.23 1.62
N LEU A 131 4.54 8.76 0.98
CA LEU A 131 3.37 8.02 0.51
C LEU A 131 3.41 7.88 -1.01
N VAL A 132 3.20 6.66 -1.49
CA VAL A 132 2.98 6.37 -2.90
C VAL A 132 1.50 6.18 -3.13
N MET A 133 0.93 7.09 -3.90
CA MET A 133 -0.47 7.06 -4.31
C MET A 133 -0.55 6.79 -5.80
N GLY A 134 -1.53 5.99 -6.23
CA GLY A 134 -1.69 5.65 -7.62
C GLY A 134 -3.13 5.59 -8.08
N SER A 135 -3.33 5.79 -9.39
CA SER A 135 -4.59 5.44 -10.03
C SER A 135 -4.36 4.76 -11.37
N VAL A 136 -5.01 3.62 -11.59
CA VAL A 136 -5.00 2.90 -12.86
C VAL A 136 -5.95 3.64 -13.80
N THR A 137 -5.41 4.29 -14.82
CA THR A 137 -6.17 5.14 -15.75
C THR A 137 -6.64 4.39 -16.97
N GLU A 138 -5.86 3.41 -17.44
CA GLU A 138 -6.20 2.59 -18.60
C GLU A 138 -5.84 1.13 -18.35
N PHE A 139 -6.69 0.22 -18.80
CA PHE A 139 -6.46 -1.23 -18.77
C PHE A 139 -7.14 -1.86 -19.98
N GLU A 140 -6.35 -2.44 -20.87
CA GLU A 140 -6.80 -3.12 -22.07
C GLU A 140 -6.08 -4.48 -22.14
N PRO A 141 -6.63 -5.55 -21.56
CA PRO A 141 -5.93 -6.84 -21.46
C PRO A 141 -5.78 -7.54 -22.82
N ASP A 142 -6.73 -7.34 -23.75
CA ASP A 142 -6.80 -8.08 -25.02
C ASP A 142 -7.27 -7.18 -26.18
N HIS A 143 -6.50 -6.13 -26.48
CA HIS A 143 -6.77 -5.29 -27.66
C HIS A 143 -6.30 -6.01 -28.93
N ILE A 144 -7.24 -6.50 -29.75
CA ILE A 144 -6.90 -7.07 -31.06
C ILE A 144 -6.70 -5.93 -32.06
N GLY A 145 -5.46 -5.72 -32.48
CA GLY A 145 -5.11 -4.84 -33.59
C GLY A 145 -4.89 -5.62 -34.89
N VAL A 146 -5.15 -4.97 -36.03
CA VAL A 146 -4.90 -5.56 -37.35
C VAL A 146 -3.58 -4.97 -37.89
N GLY A 147 -2.54 -5.79 -37.89
CA GLY A 147 -1.19 -5.42 -38.32
C GLY A 147 -0.97 -5.76 -39.80
N GLY A 148 -1.68 -5.09 -40.70
CA GLY A 148 -1.52 -5.33 -42.15
C GLY A 148 -1.98 -6.74 -42.59
N ILE A 149 -2.12 -6.92 -43.90
CA ILE A 149 -2.55 -8.18 -44.51
C ILE A 149 -1.28 -8.83 -45.06
N ALA A 150 -0.83 -9.95 -44.49
CA ALA A 150 0.30 -10.70 -45.05
C ALA A 150 -0.24 -11.74 -46.03
N MET A 151 -0.19 -11.37 -47.31
CA MET A 151 0.34 -12.26 -48.34
C MET A 151 1.29 -11.38 -49.14
N GLY A 152 2.35 -11.91 -49.74
CA GLY A 152 3.07 -11.12 -50.73
C GLY A 152 2.08 -10.53 -51.76
N VAL A 153 1.99 -9.22 -52.02
CA VAL A 153 2.26 -8.04 -51.17
C VAL A 153 1.16 -7.04 -51.55
N VAL A 154 0.15 -6.82 -50.72
CA VAL A 154 -0.79 -5.72 -50.97
C VAL A 154 -1.33 -5.14 -49.66
N SER A 155 -0.97 -3.88 -49.39
CA SER A 155 -1.59 -3.03 -48.36
C SER A 155 -3.11 -3.03 -48.50
N PHE A 156 -3.86 -2.73 -47.43
CA PHE A 156 -5.33 -2.78 -47.34
C PHE A 156 -6.09 -2.48 -48.66
N GLY A 157 -5.76 -1.37 -49.34
CA GLY A 157 -6.40 -0.99 -50.61
C GLY A 157 -6.22 -1.97 -51.77
N ALA A 158 -5.09 -2.67 -51.84
CA ALA A 158 -4.77 -3.58 -52.93
C ALA A 158 -5.17 -5.04 -52.63
N SER A 159 -5.28 -5.43 -51.36
CA SER A 159 -5.90 -6.68 -50.93
C SER A 159 -7.42 -6.66 -51.12
N VAL A 160 -8.06 -5.50 -50.94
CA VAL A 160 -9.46 -5.27 -51.34
C VAL A 160 -9.61 -5.35 -52.86
N ALA A 161 -8.66 -4.79 -53.63
CA ALA A 161 -8.67 -4.89 -55.09
C ALA A 161 -8.50 -6.33 -55.59
N VAL A 162 -7.62 -7.15 -54.98
CA VAL A 162 -7.45 -8.57 -55.31
C VAL A 162 -8.69 -9.39 -54.93
N ALA A 163 -9.34 -9.11 -53.80
CA ALA A 163 -10.58 -9.78 -53.41
C ALA A 163 -11.79 -9.38 -54.30
N MET A 164 -11.81 -8.15 -54.81
CA MET A 164 -12.81 -7.71 -55.79
C MET A 164 -12.54 -8.27 -57.19
N ALA A 165 -11.27 -8.48 -57.56
CA ALA A 165 -10.87 -9.02 -58.86
C ALA A 165 -10.90 -10.57 -58.92
N ASN A 166 -10.70 -11.26 -57.79
CA ASN A 166 -10.65 -12.71 -57.70
C ASN A 166 -11.43 -13.20 -56.47
N ARG A 167 -12.65 -13.71 -56.69
CA ARG A 167 -13.54 -14.17 -55.61
C ARG A 167 -13.01 -15.37 -54.82
N ASP A 168 -12.07 -16.12 -55.39
CA ASP A 168 -11.50 -17.34 -54.80
C ASP A 168 -10.14 -17.10 -54.12
N ALA A 169 -9.66 -15.85 -54.05
CA ALA A 169 -8.37 -15.53 -53.43
C ALA A 169 -8.44 -15.62 -51.89
N PRO A 170 -7.55 -16.40 -51.24
CA PRO A 170 -7.46 -16.42 -49.78
C PRO A 170 -6.93 -15.07 -49.28
N VAL A 171 -7.66 -14.43 -48.37
CA VAL A 171 -7.23 -13.21 -47.68
C VAL A 171 -6.73 -13.60 -46.28
N GLY A 172 -5.43 -13.47 -46.04
CA GLY A 172 -4.82 -13.67 -44.72
C GLY A 172 -4.54 -12.34 -44.04
N ALA A 173 -5.21 -12.03 -42.92
CA ALA A 173 -4.91 -10.85 -42.12
C ALA A 173 -3.86 -11.21 -41.06
N VAL A 174 -2.85 -10.37 -40.86
CA VAL A 174 -2.00 -10.50 -39.67
C VAL A 174 -2.67 -9.69 -38.57
N THR A 175 -2.96 -10.34 -37.46
CA THR A 175 -3.48 -9.69 -36.27
C THR A 175 -2.42 -9.69 -35.19
N TYR A 176 -2.50 -8.73 -34.27
CA TYR A 176 -1.69 -8.74 -33.06
C TYR A 176 -2.61 -8.55 -31.86
N LEU A 177 -2.28 -9.24 -30.78
CA LEU A 177 -2.87 -9.00 -29.49
C LEU A 177 -1.98 -7.99 -28.76
N GLU A 178 -2.54 -6.85 -28.41
CA GLU A 178 -1.89 -5.82 -27.59
C GLU A 178 -2.57 -5.77 -26.22
N SER A 179 -1.76 -5.86 -25.18
CA SER A 179 -2.18 -5.59 -23.82
C SER A 179 -1.57 -4.25 -23.39
N HIS A 180 -2.40 -3.33 -22.90
CA HIS A 180 -1.98 -2.01 -22.46
C HIS A 180 -2.47 -1.71 -21.05
N ILE A 181 -1.59 -1.14 -20.24
CA ILE A 181 -1.96 -0.58 -18.95
C ILE A 181 -1.28 0.77 -18.76
N ALA A 182 -2.02 1.72 -18.19
CA ALA A 182 -1.48 3.01 -17.78
C ALA A 182 -1.91 3.30 -16.35
N MET A 183 -0.98 3.84 -15.56
CA MET A 183 -1.26 4.34 -14.22
C MET A 183 -0.58 5.67 -13.96
N ASP A 184 -1.24 6.53 -13.20
CA ASP A 184 -0.62 7.72 -12.61
C ASP A 184 -0.07 7.34 -11.24
N ILE A 185 1.18 7.68 -10.96
CA ILE A 185 1.81 7.54 -9.64
C ILE A 185 2.17 8.91 -9.08
N LYS A 186 2.09 9.05 -7.75
CA LYS A 186 2.45 10.25 -7.00
C LYS A 186 3.23 9.85 -5.76
N ILE A 187 4.34 10.52 -5.54
CA ILE A 187 5.15 10.45 -4.33
C ILE A 187 4.84 11.71 -3.52
N VAL A 188 4.38 11.53 -2.30
CA VAL A 188 3.92 12.61 -1.42
C VAL A 188 4.69 12.56 -0.11
N ASP A 189 5.22 13.71 0.33
CA ASP A 189 5.79 13.85 1.67
C ASP A 189 4.66 13.74 2.71
N ALA A 190 4.76 12.76 3.60
CA ALA A 190 3.68 12.44 4.53
C ALA A 190 3.48 13.50 5.62
N ALA A 191 4.53 14.24 5.99
CA ALA A 191 4.47 15.24 7.04
C ALA A 191 3.80 16.54 6.56
N THR A 192 4.02 16.91 5.29
CA THR A 192 3.58 18.20 4.73
C THR A 192 2.45 18.06 3.70
N GLY A 193 2.20 16.85 3.19
CA GLY A 193 1.27 16.61 2.09
C GLY A 193 1.76 17.11 0.73
N ARG A 194 3.02 17.55 0.62
CA ARG A 194 3.60 18.06 -0.63
C ARG A 194 3.85 16.91 -1.61
N VAL A 195 3.42 17.07 -2.86
CA VAL A 195 3.80 16.16 -3.94
C VAL A 195 5.28 16.38 -4.27
N VAL A 196 6.10 15.36 -4.02
CA VAL A 196 7.53 15.33 -4.33
C VAL A 196 7.72 15.06 -5.82
N HIS A 197 6.96 14.11 -6.36
CA HIS A 197 6.99 13.73 -7.76
C HIS A 197 5.67 13.12 -8.20
N ALA A 198 5.32 13.28 -9.48
CA ALA A 198 4.15 12.65 -10.07
C ALA A 198 4.39 12.38 -11.55
N ASN A 199 4.06 11.16 -12.02
CA ASN A 199 4.22 10.80 -13.41
C ASN A 199 3.22 9.71 -13.84
N ALA A 200 3.00 9.61 -15.15
CA ALA A 200 2.23 8.53 -15.76
C ALA A 200 3.19 7.45 -16.27
N VAL A 201 2.90 6.21 -15.91
CA VAL A 201 3.68 5.02 -16.30
C VAL A 201 2.80 4.12 -17.15
N GLU A 202 3.33 3.69 -18.30
CA GLU A 202 2.60 2.86 -19.27
C GLU A 202 3.34 1.55 -19.54
N GLY A 203 2.65 0.42 -19.39
CA GLY A 203 3.09 -0.92 -19.74
C GLY A 203 2.40 -1.42 -21.01
N ARG A 204 3.16 -1.88 -22.02
CA ARG A 204 2.60 -2.51 -23.22
C ARG A 204 3.24 -3.86 -23.50
N TYR A 205 2.39 -4.82 -23.84
CA TYR A 205 2.82 -6.11 -24.36
C TYR A 205 2.15 -6.35 -25.71
N LYS A 206 2.92 -6.76 -26.72
CA LYS A 206 2.39 -7.06 -28.05
C LYS A 206 2.79 -8.45 -28.47
N LYS A 207 1.82 -9.34 -28.66
CA LYS A 207 2.03 -10.68 -29.22
C LYS A 207 1.50 -10.72 -30.65
N TRP A 208 2.36 -11.10 -31.58
CA TRP A 208 1.99 -11.30 -32.97
C TRP A 208 1.41 -12.70 -33.17
N GLY A 209 0.26 -12.80 -33.82
CA GLY A 209 -0.41 -14.07 -34.13
C GLY A 209 -0.96 -14.07 -35.55
N GLY A 210 -0.74 -15.15 -36.30
CA GLY A 210 -1.34 -15.30 -37.64
C GLY A 210 -2.76 -15.85 -37.54
N GLY A 211 -3.76 -15.09 -38.00
CA GLY A 211 -5.14 -15.56 -38.12
C GLY A 211 -5.64 -15.42 -39.56
N ILE A 212 -5.96 -16.54 -40.23
CA ILE A 212 -6.50 -16.50 -41.59
C ILE A 212 -7.99 -16.13 -41.52
N ILE A 213 -8.36 -14.90 -41.88
CA ILE A 213 -9.77 -14.54 -42.14
C ILE A 213 -10.09 -14.88 -43.59
N GLY A 214 -10.11 -16.18 -43.90
CA GLY A 214 -10.37 -16.71 -45.23
C GLY A 214 -11.43 -17.79 -45.17
N GLY A 215 -12.62 -17.50 -45.70
CA GLY A 215 -13.63 -18.54 -45.91
C GLY A 215 -13.17 -19.50 -46.98
N VAL A 216 -13.33 -20.81 -46.74
CA VAL A 216 -13.19 -21.84 -47.77
C VAL A 216 -14.57 -22.09 -48.38
N GLY A 217 -14.74 -21.80 -49.66
CA GLY A 217 -15.88 -22.28 -50.46
C GLY A 217 -16.90 -21.21 -50.88
N GLY A 218 -17.23 -21.19 -52.16
CA GLY A 218 -18.31 -20.37 -52.72
C GLY A 218 -19.70 -20.90 -52.33
N GLY A 219 -20.45 -20.12 -51.54
CA GLY A 219 -21.86 -20.35 -51.25
C GLY A 219 -22.27 -19.99 -49.80
N ALA A 220 -23.19 -19.03 -49.66
CA ALA A 220 -24.04 -18.59 -48.53
C ALA A 220 -23.61 -18.66 -47.03
N SER A 221 -22.48 -19.26 -46.65
CA SER A 221 -22.07 -19.39 -45.24
C SER A 221 -20.58 -19.10 -45.09
N ARG A 222 -20.22 -17.81 -44.98
CA ARG A 222 -18.86 -17.40 -44.58
C ARG A 222 -18.72 -17.51 -43.06
N THR A 223 -18.54 -18.72 -42.56
CA THR A 223 -18.23 -18.94 -41.14
C THR A 223 -16.73 -18.69 -40.92
N GLY A 224 -16.40 -17.73 -40.04
CA GLY A 224 -15.02 -17.43 -39.68
C GLY A 224 -14.38 -18.61 -38.96
N VAL A 225 -13.27 -19.13 -39.52
CA VAL A 225 -12.52 -20.25 -38.97
C VAL A 225 -11.37 -19.72 -38.10
N GLY A 226 -11.43 -20.00 -36.80
CA GLY A 226 -10.28 -20.26 -35.93
C GLY A 226 -9.50 -19.05 -35.37
N LEU A 227 -9.91 -18.57 -34.19
CA LEU A 227 -9.03 -17.86 -33.23
C LEU A 227 -8.27 -18.89 -32.38
N GLY A 228 -7.39 -19.69 -33.00
CA GLY A 228 -6.56 -20.67 -32.29
C GLY A 228 -5.13 -20.17 -32.16
N GLY A 229 -4.76 -19.62 -31.00
CA GLY A 229 -3.35 -19.23 -30.74
C GLY A 229 -3.09 -18.21 -29.64
N PHE A 230 -4.13 -17.61 -29.05
CA PHE A 230 -3.99 -16.70 -27.93
C PHE A 230 -4.34 -17.43 -26.63
N GLU A 231 -3.37 -18.14 -26.06
CA GLU A 231 -3.39 -18.45 -24.63
C GLU A 231 -2.89 -17.21 -23.87
N SER A 232 -3.68 -16.81 -22.88
CA SER A 232 -3.64 -15.56 -22.13
C SER A 232 -2.44 -15.45 -21.18
N THR A 233 -1.54 -14.49 -21.45
CA THR A 233 -0.49 -13.98 -20.52
C THR A 233 -0.06 -12.52 -20.78
N GLY A 234 -0.64 -11.81 -21.77
CA GLY A 234 -0.15 -10.49 -22.19
C GLY A 234 -0.45 -9.36 -21.21
N ALA A 235 -1.61 -9.40 -20.55
CA ALA A 235 -2.00 -8.41 -19.56
C ALA A 235 -1.10 -8.44 -18.32
N GLU A 236 -0.74 -9.64 -17.84
CA GLU A 236 0.16 -9.83 -16.71
C GLU A 236 1.55 -9.25 -17.00
N GLU A 237 2.08 -9.48 -18.19
CA GLU A 237 3.37 -8.94 -18.61
C GLU A 237 3.35 -7.40 -18.71
N ALA A 238 2.26 -6.84 -19.24
CA ALA A 238 2.07 -5.39 -19.28
C ALA A 238 1.98 -4.78 -17.87
N VAL A 239 1.26 -5.43 -16.94
CA VAL A 239 1.18 -5.04 -15.53
C VAL A 239 2.56 -5.08 -14.89
N ARG A 240 3.28 -6.21 -15.02
CA ARG A 240 4.62 -6.38 -14.46
C ARG A 240 5.55 -5.28 -14.94
N LEU A 241 5.63 -5.05 -16.25
CA LEU A 241 6.48 -4.02 -16.83
C LEU A 241 6.11 -2.61 -16.36
N CYS A 242 4.82 -2.34 -16.15
CA CYS A 242 4.34 -1.07 -15.60
C CYS A 242 4.81 -0.87 -14.15
N ILE A 243 4.68 -1.91 -13.31
CA ILE A 243 5.18 -1.90 -11.92
C ILE A 243 6.69 -1.73 -11.88
N GLU A 244 7.43 -2.43 -12.75
CA GLU A 244 8.89 -2.37 -12.78
C GLU A 244 9.36 -0.92 -13.05
N LYS A 245 8.70 -0.22 -13.96
CA LYS A 245 8.97 1.19 -14.23
C LYS A 245 8.51 2.14 -13.16
N ALA A 246 7.38 1.87 -12.51
CA ALA A 246 6.93 2.66 -11.38
C ALA A 246 7.97 2.62 -10.25
N VAL A 247 8.54 1.46 -9.94
CA VAL A 247 9.64 1.34 -8.96
C VAL A 247 10.85 2.15 -9.40
N ALA A 248 11.27 2.03 -10.67
CA ALA A 248 12.40 2.80 -11.17
C ALA A 248 12.17 4.31 -11.02
N GLU A 249 10.97 4.78 -11.34
CA GLU A 249 10.60 6.18 -11.21
C GLU A 249 10.63 6.64 -9.74
N ILE A 250 10.12 5.81 -8.83
CA ILE A 250 10.14 6.09 -7.39
C ILE A 250 11.57 6.15 -6.86
N VAL A 251 12.43 5.20 -7.24
CA VAL A 251 13.83 5.17 -6.81
C VAL A 251 14.58 6.41 -7.32
N ASN A 252 14.39 6.79 -8.58
CA ASN A 252 15.13 7.89 -9.19
C ASN A 252 14.68 9.27 -8.71
N HIS A 253 13.41 9.41 -8.30
CA HIS A 253 12.83 10.69 -7.88
C HIS A 253 12.59 10.79 -6.37
N THR A 254 13.01 9.78 -5.59
CA THR A 254 13.07 9.91 -4.13
C THR A 254 14.29 10.76 -3.77
N PRO A 255 14.11 11.92 -3.11
CA PRO A 255 15.22 12.78 -2.72
C PRO A 255 16.17 12.10 -1.74
N THR A 256 17.46 12.42 -1.83
CA THR A 256 18.53 11.78 -1.05
C THR A 256 18.35 11.92 0.46
N GLU A 257 17.73 13.00 0.92
CA GLU A 257 17.46 13.29 2.33
C GLU A 257 16.53 12.27 3.00
N TYR A 258 15.70 11.56 2.22
CA TYR A 258 14.84 10.49 2.74
C TYR A 258 15.61 9.18 2.98
N TYR A 259 16.75 8.96 2.30
CA TYR A 259 17.60 7.80 2.50
C TYR A 259 18.50 7.99 3.72
N ARG A 260 17.92 7.79 4.91
CA ARG A 260 18.60 8.05 6.21
C ARG A 260 18.50 6.91 7.22
N VAL A 261 17.66 5.90 6.98
CA VAL A 261 17.40 4.83 7.95
C VAL A 261 18.28 3.63 7.66
N LYS A 262 19.13 3.22 8.61
CA LYS A 262 19.85 1.93 8.48
C LYS A 262 18.91 0.79 8.84
N GLU A 263 19.04 -0.35 8.17
CA GLU A 263 18.20 -1.55 8.42
C GLU A 263 18.30 -2.05 9.88
N THR A 264 19.44 -1.79 10.54
CA THR A 264 19.67 -2.06 11.96
C THR A 264 19.29 -0.90 12.90
N GLN A 265 18.85 0.23 12.36
CA GLN A 265 18.42 1.44 13.08
C GLN A 265 16.91 1.71 12.94
N SER A 266 16.08 0.67 12.79
CA SER A 266 14.63 0.78 13.12
C SER A 266 14.37 0.98 14.63
N THR A 267 15.38 1.44 15.37
CA THR A 267 15.27 1.91 16.73
C THR A 267 15.63 3.39 16.78
N VAL A 268 14.56 4.19 16.87
CA VAL A 268 14.49 5.43 17.66
C VAL A 268 15.09 6.69 17.00
N LEU A 269 14.20 7.52 16.45
CA LEU A 269 14.44 8.95 16.26
C LEU A 269 14.77 9.60 17.62
N ALA A 270 15.52 10.70 17.66
CA ALA A 270 15.90 11.46 18.88
C ALA A 270 14.74 11.83 19.84
N ASN A 271 13.50 11.60 19.40
CA ASN A 271 12.27 11.60 20.18
C ASN A 271 11.59 10.23 19.98
N GLN A 272 11.76 9.31 20.92
CA GLN A 272 11.05 8.02 20.91
C GLN A 272 9.65 8.22 21.47
N LEU A 273 8.60 7.83 20.75
CA LEU A 273 7.30 7.65 21.41
C LEU A 273 7.40 6.43 22.34
N LEU A 274 7.22 6.65 23.64
CA LEU A 274 7.16 5.57 24.60
C LEU A 274 5.74 5.00 24.61
N PRO A 275 5.60 3.66 24.55
CA PRO A 275 4.30 3.03 24.74
C PRO A 275 3.82 3.32 26.17
N PHE A 276 2.58 3.77 26.27
CA PHE A 276 1.89 3.92 27.54
C PHE A 276 0.48 3.35 27.40
N TYR A 277 -0.04 2.79 28.48
CA TYR A 277 -1.33 2.09 28.48
C TYR A 277 -2.21 2.63 29.58
N PRO A 278 -3.50 2.88 29.33
CA PRO A 278 -4.42 3.34 30.37
C PRO A 278 -4.53 2.30 31.49
N VAL A 279 -4.50 2.77 32.73
CA VAL A 279 -4.76 1.97 33.93
C VAL A 279 -6.13 2.36 34.47
N THR A 280 -7.04 1.39 34.48
CA THR A 280 -8.40 1.60 34.97
C THR A 280 -8.54 1.06 36.39
N PHE A 281 -9.07 1.89 37.29
CA PHE A 281 -9.41 1.49 38.65
C PHE A 281 -10.93 1.33 38.79
N ARG A 282 -11.37 0.16 39.23
CA ARG A 282 -12.79 -0.10 39.46
C ARG A 282 -13.27 0.68 40.69
N ASN A 283 -14.43 1.32 40.59
CA ASN A 283 -15.09 2.05 41.68
C ASN A 283 -14.24 3.15 42.35
N ALA A 284 -13.28 3.71 41.61
CA ALA A 284 -12.43 4.78 42.14
C ALA A 284 -13.22 6.08 42.35
N ALA A 285 -13.05 6.68 43.52
CA ALA A 285 -13.66 7.93 43.93
C ALA A 285 -12.58 8.88 44.51
N PRO A 286 -11.91 9.67 43.66
CA PRO A 286 -10.80 10.54 44.07
C PRO A 286 -11.14 11.45 45.25
N GLN A 287 -10.23 11.52 46.22
CA GLN A 287 -10.33 12.38 47.41
C GLN A 287 -9.20 13.41 47.46
N GLY A 288 -9.41 14.47 48.21
CA GLY A 288 -8.46 15.57 48.38
C GLY A 288 -8.92 16.86 47.70
N PRO A 289 -8.10 17.94 47.78
CA PRO A 289 -8.40 19.18 47.09
C PRO A 289 -8.43 18.94 45.57
N PRO A 290 -9.37 19.56 44.84
CA PRO A 290 -9.48 19.42 43.40
C PRO A 290 -8.46 20.34 42.71
N THR A 291 -7.17 20.03 42.87
CA THR A 291 -6.04 20.75 42.31
C THR A 291 -5.52 20.09 41.03
N ARG A 292 -5.06 20.91 40.08
CA ARG A 292 -4.37 20.43 38.88
C ARG A 292 -3.00 19.88 39.29
N GLU A 293 -2.82 18.58 39.16
CA GLU A 293 -1.61 17.88 39.63
C GLU A 293 -1.20 16.80 38.64
N ALA A 294 0.11 16.56 38.51
CA ALA A 294 0.63 15.41 37.79
C ALA A 294 1.91 14.91 38.50
N PHE A 295 2.04 13.61 38.63
CA PHE A 295 3.18 12.98 39.30
C PHE A 295 3.40 11.56 38.79
N VAL A 296 4.58 11.01 39.09
CA VAL A 296 4.96 9.64 38.74
C VAL A 296 4.86 8.77 39.99
N VAL A 297 4.33 7.56 39.86
CA VAL A 297 4.38 6.51 40.87
C VAL A 297 5.40 5.46 40.41
N GLU A 298 6.41 5.24 41.25
CA GLU A 298 7.57 4.40 40.91
C GLU A 298 7.75 3.21 41.85
N ASP A 299 6.99 3.17 42.95
CA ASP A 299 7.15 2.19 44.01
C ASP A 299 5.81 1.83 44.69
N GLU A 300 5.84 0.72 45.42
CA GLU A 300 4.68 0.19 46.14
C GLU A 300 4.11 1.18 47.18
N PRO A 301 4.92 1.87 48.02
CA PRO A 301 4.39 2.87 48.97
C PRO A 301 3.62 4.00 48.29
N SER A 302 4.15 4.56 47.20
CA SER A 302 3.50 5.63 46.44
C SER A 302 2.24 5.14 45.75
N TYR A 303 2.22 3.88 45.31
CA TYR A 303 1.03 3.24 44.76
C TYR A 303 -0.07 3.06 45.80
N GLN A 304 0.27 2.58 47.00
CA GLN A 304 -0.70 2.47 48.10
C GLN A 304 -1.27 3.84 48.49
N ALA A 305 -0.46 4.91 48.45
CA ALA A 305 -0.93 6.27 48.65
C ALA A 305 -1.90 6.72 47.55
N LEU A 306 -1.62 6.38 46.28
CA LEU A 306 -2.55 6.61 45.17
C LEU A 306 -3.87 5.87 45.35
N LEU A 307 -3.84 4.57 45.70
CA LEU A 307 -5.04 3.76 45.93
C LEU A 307 -5.90 4.34 47.06
N ALA A 308 -5.26 4.75 48.16
CA ALA A 308 -5.94 5.42 49.27
C ALA A 308 -6.60 6.73 48.82
N ARG A 309 -5.90 7.54 48.00
CA ARG A 309 -6.45 8.78 47.43
C ARG A 309 -7.64 8.50 46.50
N LEU A 310 -7.61 7.41 45.75
CA LEU A 310 -8.67 6.99 44.84
C LEU A 310 -9.78 6.17 45.52
N LYS A 311 -9.68 5.85 46.82
CA LYS A 311 -10.58 4.93 47.54
C LYS A 311 -10.72 3.56 46.87
N VAL A 312 -9.65 3.09 46.23
CA VAL A 312 -9.62 1.77 45.61
C VAL A 312 -9.15 0.76 46.64
N ASN A 313 -9.89 -0.34 46.79
CA ASN A 313 -9.46 -1.46 47.62
C ASN A 313 -8.23 -2.12 46.97
N PRO A 314 -7.08 -2.25 47.66
CA PRO A 314 -5.87 -2.83 47.09
C PRO A 314 -6.06 -4.24 46.49
N VAL A 315 -7.02 -5.01 47.00
CA VAL A 315 -7.34 -6.35 46.47
C VAL A 315 -7.96 -6.29 45.08
N ASP A 316 -8.67 -5.21 44.76
CA ASP A 316 -9.36 -5.01 43.48
C ASP A 316 -8.52 -4.20 42.48
N ALA A 317 -7.33 -3.75 42.91
CA ALA A 317 -6.44 -2.93 42.13
C ALA A 317 -5.49 -3.78 41.25
N PRO A 318 -5.09 -3.29 40.07
CA PRO A 318 -4.04 -3.91 39.29
C PRO A 318 -2.73 -4.04 40.08
N VAL A 319 -1.97 -5.11 39.86
CA VAL A 319 -0.65 -5.31 40.48
C VAL A 319 0.42 -5.01 39.43
N PHE A 320 1.51 -4.35 39.85
CA PHE A 320 2.59 -3.93 38.96
C PHE A 320 3.94 -4.45 39.46
N ASP A 321 4.81 -4.84 38.52
CA ASP A 321 6.23 -5.01 38.80
C ASP A 321 6.92 -3.64 38.67
N TRP A 322 7.31 -3.06 39.80
CA TRP A 322 7.99 -1.75 39.87
C TRP A 322 9.40 -1.75 39.30
N LYS A 323 9.97 -2.91 38.95
CA LYS A 323 11.20 -2.95 38.14
C LYS A 323 10.93 -2.67 36.66
N LEU A 324 9.70 -2.94 36.22
CA LEU A 324 9.29 -2.91 34.81
C LEU A 324 8.21 -1.88 34.51
N THR A 325 7.73 -1.16 35.53
CA THR A 325 6.58 -0.27 35.40
C THR A 325 6.77 1.04 36.14
N ARG A 326 6.29 2.11 35.52
CA ARG A 326 6.04 3.42 36.13
C ARG A 326 4.60 3.83 35.82
N LEU A 327 3.92 4.50 36.76
CA LEU A 327 2.61 5.09 36.47
C LEU A 327 2.74 6.61 36.36
N LEU A 328 2.18 7.17 35.30
CA LEU A 328 1.96 8.60 35.17
C LEU A 328 0.53 8.89 35.63
N VAL A 329 0.40 9.69 36.69
CA VAL A 329 -0.87 10.05 37.30
C VAL A 329 -1.13 11.51 37.03
N VAL A 330 -2.31 11.81 36.50
CA VAL A 330 -2.70 13.17 36.14
C VAL A 330 -4.09 13.47 36.67
N PHE A 331 -4.23 14.65 37.23
CA PHE A 331 -5.39 15.16 37.90
C PHE A 331 -5.74 16.55 37.34
N ALA A 332 -6.95 16.71 36.81
CA ALA A 332 -7.36 17.95 36.14
C ALA A 332 -7.61 19.12 37.11
N GLY A 333 -7.95 18.82 38.37
CA GLY A 333 -8.49 19.77 39.33
C GLY A 333 -9.96 20.14 39.08
N GLU A 334 -10.49 21.12 39.81
CA GLU A 334 -11.87 21.60 39.70
C GLU A 334 -12.05 22.46 38.43
N LYS A 335 -13.22 22.33 37.77
CA LYS A 335 -13.70 23.35 36.82
C LYS A 335 -15.12 23.80 37.18
N PRO A 336 -15.43 25.10 37.07
CA PRO A 336 -16.68 25.71 37.55
C PRO A 336 -17.94 25.32 36.77
N THR A 337 -17.83 24.69 35.60
CA THR A 337 -18.98 24.20 34.82
C THR A 337 -18.54 23.05 33.89
N LYS A 338 -19.14 21.88 34.07
CA LYS A 338 -19.18 20.67 33.21
C LYS A 338 -17.85 20.20 32.56
N GLY A 339 -17.21 19.21 33.20
CA GLY A 339 -17.00 17.88 32.61
C GLY A 339 -15.81 17.59 31.67
N HIS A 340 -14.69 18.32 31.68
CA HIS A 340 -13.57 17.96 30.78
C HIS A 340 -12.71 16.84 31.34
N ARG A 341 -12.62 15.67 30.70
CA ARG A 341 -11.67 14.60 31.07
C ARG A 341 -10.23 15.10 30.92
N VAL A 342 -9.28 14.56 31.68
CA VAL A 342 -7.85 14.78 31.41
C VAL A 342 -7.25 13.54 30.79
N ASN A 343 -6.29 13.70 29.89
CA ASN A 343 -5.63 12.57 29.24
C ASN A 343 -4.14 12.83 29.05
N VAL A 344 -3.29 11.87 29.45
CA VAL A 344 -1.97 11.70 28.85
C VAL A 344 -2.18 11.10 27.47
N PHE A 345 -1.95 11.88 26.41
CA PHE A 345 -2.20 11.43 25.04
C PHE A 345 -0.91 11.12 24.28
N LYS A 346 0.24 11.48 24.84
CA LYS A 346 1.54 11.25 24.23
C LYS A 346 2.63 11.22 25.29
N VAL A 347 3.54 10.25 25.19
CA VAL A 347 4.75 10.17 26.01
C VAL A 347 5.93 10.06 25.07
N VAL A 348 6.87 10.99 25.16
CA VAL A 348 8.02 11.09 24.28
C VAL A 348 9.29 11.07 25.11
N GLU A 349 10.12 10.07 24.90
CA GLU A 349 11.48 10.07 25.43
C GLU A 349 12.39 10.89 24.52
N LYS A 350 12.89 12.01 25.05
CA LYS A 350 13.92 12.86 24.44
C LYS A 350 15.30 12.51 24.99
N GLU A 351 16.33 13.20 24.52
CA GLU A 351 17.72 12.99 24.97
C GLU A 351 17.90 13.10 26.49
N GLU A 352 17.29 14.09 27.14
CA GLU A 352 17.50 14.36 28.57
C GLU A 352 16.27 14.12 29.47
N VAL A 353 15.07 13.97 28.88
CA VAL A 353 13.81 13.98 29.63
C VAL A 353 12.75 13.13 28.92
N VAL A 354 11.81 12.56 29.67
CA VAL A 354 10.57 12.01 29.12
C VAL A 354 9.48 13.08 29.23
N GLU A 355 8.95 13.53 28.09
CA GLU A 355 7.82 14.47 28.06
C GLU A 355 6.50 13.71 27.99
N ALA A 356 5.64 13.90 28.98
CA ALA A 356 4.27 13.43 28.98
C ALA A 356 3.34 14.59 28.65
N GLU A 357 2.78 14.61 27.44
CA GLU A 357 1.83 15.62 27.01
C GLU A 357 0.43 15.29 27.54
N VAL A 358 -0.16 16.29 28.20
CA VAL A 358 -1.40 16.19 28.94
C VAL A 358 -2.37 17.22 28.40
N ALA A 359 -3.51 16.76 27.89
CA ALA A 359 -4.57 17.60 27.39
C ALA A 359 -5.86 17.41 28.19
N GLN A 360 -6.66 18.47 28.24
CA GLN A 360 -8.05 18.37 28.67
C GLN A 360 -8.91 18.02 27.45
N ILE A 361 -9.71 16.97 27.57
CA ILE A 361 -10.65 16.51 26.55
C ILE A 361 -12.03 16.98 26.95
N GLU A 362 -12.78 17.55 26.01
CA GLU A 362 -14.20 17.83 26.21
C GLU A 362 -14.96 16.53 26.55
N PRO A 363 -15.98 16.59 27.43
CA PRO A 363 -16.84 15.43 27.64
C PRO A 363 -17.50 15.02 26.32
N PRO A 364 -17.86 13.73 26.15
CA PRO A 364 -18.74 13.32 25.07
C PRO A 364 -19.98 14.23 25.04
N LYS A 365 -20.35 14.72 23.86
CA LYS A 365 -21.54 15.56 23.70
C LYS A 365 -22.77 14.77 24.14
N GLN A 366 -23.57 15.34 25.04
CA GLN A 366 -24.80 14.71 25.53
C GLN A 366 -25.90 14.79 24.47
N GLY A 367 -26.84 13.83 24.48
CA GLY A 367 -27.86 13.58 23.45
C GLY A 367 -28.86 14.69 23.07
N LYS A 368 -28.65 15.97 23.45
CA LYS A 368 -29.27 17.12 22.75
C LYS A 368 -28.35 17.75 21.70
N ASP A 369 -27.05 17.56 21.84
CA ASP A 369 -25.99 18.10 20.98
C ASP A 369 -25.36 17.02 20.07
N ASP A 370 -25.83 15.76 20.18
CA ASP A 370 -25.46 14.62 19.34
C ASP A 370 -26.72 14.06 18.62
N PRO A 371 -26.84 14.21 17.28
CA PRO A 371 -27.99 13.74 16.51
C PRO A 371 -28.21 12.22 16.50
N GLN A 372 -27.24 11.41 16.98
CA GLN A 372 -27.22 9.95 16.81
C GLN A 372 -27.46 9.14 18.11
N ALA A 373 -27.59 9.76 19.28
CA ALA A 373 -27.62 9.04 20.56
C ALA A 373 -29.01 8.50 20.95
N ASP A 374 -29.08 7.22 21.39
CA ASP A 374 -30.30 6.58 21.90
C ASP A 374 -30.67 7.14 23.29
N PRO A 375 -31.90 7.67 23.49
CA PRO A 375 -32.37 8.16 24.78
C PRO A 375 -32.39 7.12 25.92
N ALA A 376 -32.47 5.82 25.59
CA ALA A 376 -32.67 4.75 26.56
C ALA A 376 -31.37 4.23 27.20
N GLU A 377 -30.20 4.49 26.61
CA GLU A 377 -28.89 4.06 27.11
C GLU A 377 -28.16 5.16 27.91
N GLN A 378 -28.85 6.24 28.29
CA GLN A 378 -28.23 7.39 28.95
C GLN A 378 -27.95 7.12 30.44
N PRO A 379 -26.67 7.12 30.90
CA PRO A 379 -26.38 7.13 32.32
C PRO A 379 -26.87 8.44 32.94
N GLN A 380 -27.73 8.36 33.97
CA GLN A 380 -28.12 9.50 34.78
C GLN A 380 -26.92 9.94 35.63
N ILE A 381 -26.18 10.95 35.17
CA ILE A 381 -25.08 11.53 35.93
C ILE A 381 -25.68 12.50 36.96
N GLU A 382 -25.70 12.12 38.23
CA GLU A 382 -25.97 13.06 39.33
C GLU A 382 -24.90 14.16 39.35
N PRO A 383 -25.23 15.42 39.68
CA PRO A 383 -24.24 16.49 39.84
C PRO A 383 -23.35 16.22 41.07
N GLY A 384 -22.33 15.39 40.88
CA GLY A 384 -21.29 15.06 41.85
C GLY A 384 -19.97 15.77 41.53
N LYS A 385 -19.14 15.92 42.55
CA LYS A 385 -17.85 16.61 42.54
C LYS A 385 -16.75 15.78 41.83
N ASP A 386 -16.96 15.45 40.56
CA ASP A 386 -16.03 14.63 39.79
C ASP A 386 -15.00 15.51 39.09
N TRP A 387 -13.88 15.75 39.75
CA TRP A 387 -12.70 16.27 39.08
C TRP A 387 -11.98 15.08 38.41
N PRO A 388 -11.76 15.12 37.09
CA PRO A 388 -11.29 13.96 36.35
C PRO A 388 -9.80 13.71 36.53
N TYR A 389 -9.44 12.43 36.42
CA TYR A 389 -8.08 11.95 36.49
C TYR A 389 -7.80 10.96 35.36
N HIS A 390 -6.52 10.76 35.05
CA HIS A 390 -6.07 9.68 34.18
C HIS A 390 -4.78 9.09 34.73
N VAL A 391 -4.68 7.76 34.68
CA VAL A 391 -3.49 7.03 35.05
C VAL A 391 -3.07 6.21 33.85
N VAL A 392 -1.81 6.32 33.45
CA VAL A 392 -1.23 5.47 32.42
C VAL A 392 0.01 4.78 32.96
N ARG A 393 0.21 3.53 32.58
CA ARG A 393 1.47 2.81 32.83
C ARG A 393 2.41 3.03 31.66
N MET A 394 3.68 3.17 31.94
CA MET A 394 4.76 3.22 30.95
C MET A 394 5.92 2.33 31.39
N ALA A 395 6.77 1.95 30.43
CA ALA A 395 8.04 1.31 30.73
C ALA A 395 8.94 2.24 31.57
N PRO A 396 9.82 1.70 32.42
CA PRO A 396 10.77 2.49 33.19
C PRO A 396 11.74 3.20 32.25
N SER A 397 12.04 4.46 32.57
CA SER A 397 13.13 5.22 31.97
C SER A 397 14.01 5.76 33.09
N GLU A 398 15.32 5.84 32.85
CA GLU A 398 16.26 6.47 33.77
C GLU A 398 16.15 8.00 33.77
N LYS A 399 15.39 8.56 32.80
CA LYS A 399 15.20 10.00 32.65
C LYS A 399 14.01 10.48 33.48
N ALA A 400 14.12 11.71 33.96
CA ALA A 400 13.02 12.36 34.66
C ALA A 400 11.82 12.57 33.72
N VAL A 401 10.61 12.46 34.28
CA VAL A 401 9.37 12.78 33.54
C VAL A 401 8.99 14.24 33.75
N LYS A 402 8.74 14.93 32.64
CA LYS A 402 8.22 16.29 32.60
C LYS A 402 6.82 16.28 32.00
N PHE A 403 5.84 16.73 32.78
CA PHE A 403 4.47 16.89 32.30
C PHE A 403 4.32 18.21 31.54
N ILE A 404 3.88 18.13 30.29
CA ILE A 404 3.55 19.28 29.45
C ILE A 404 2.03 19.39 29.40
N TRP A 405 1.54 20.50 29.92
CA TRP A 405 0.12 20.76 30.07
C TRP A 405 -0.34 21.67 28.94
N GLU A 406 -1.20 21.15 28.07
CA GLU A 406 -1.88 21.92 27.03
C GLU A 406 -3.10 22.69 27.57
#